data_AF-A0A4U9D6Q2-F1
#
_entry.id   AF-A0A4U9D6Q2-F1
#
_cell.length_a   1.000
_cell.length_b   1.000
_cell.length_c   1.000
_cell.angle_alpha   90.00
_cell.angle_beta   90.00
_cell.angle_gamma   90.00
#
_symmetry.space_group_name_H-M   'P 1'
#
loop_
_entity.id
_entity.type
_entity.pdbx_description
1 polymer ?
#
loop_
_entity_poly.entity_id
_entity_poly.type
_entity_poly.pdbx_seq_one_letter_code
_entity_poly.pdbx_strand_id
1 'polypeptide(L)'
;MSIPETIPVKNLLPGDCPAALGALVQSDRVHTSLYTSSDIFALEVEKIFNRTWVWVAHASEVPDAGSFKSAMVGTQPVIVVRDRKGGINVLLNRCRHRAATVCEHRSGKTNGFTCPYHGWGYGLDGALRGVPHPESYGDTLEKDQLGMVRLRTESYAGMIFASFNPQIEPLTDFLGPAMKWMDLFMKQGAGYPLQATTAHRFRFPGNWKIQLENTTDGYHFPIVHKSFLSSVDKQTEEMLNFVDGKGFVEDLGNGHSVMVMIPELIDLDENLDAPIPERFLELAQGLREEGHEEQPGAADRSRGRRQRLQPQPVPQRRLLHGLLPRAAAAVGRGN
;
A
#
# COMPACT_ATOMS: atom_id res chain seq x y z
N MET A 1 44.61 11.39 -1.37
CA MET A 1 43.26 11.11 -0.85
C MET A 1 43.13 9.61 -0.76
N SER A 2 43.14 9.05 0.45
CA SER A 2 42.95 7.61 0.66
C SER A 2 41.51 7.26 0.33
N ILE A 3 41.34 6.31 -0.59
CA ILE A 3 40.07 5.61 -0.81
C ILE A 3 39.67 5.03 0.56
N PRO A 4 38.45 5.28 1.07
CA PRO A 4 38.03 4.62 2.31
C PRO A 4 38.13 3.12 2.09
N GLU A 5 38.80 2.42 3.02
CA GLU A 5 38.84 0.97 3.06
C GLU A 5 37.42 0.43 2.83
N THR A 6 37.31 -0.55 1.93
CA THR A 6 36.07 -1.28 1.64
C THR A 6 35.28 -1.52 2.92
N ILE A 7 34.00 -1.11 2.94
CA ILE A 7 33.10 -1.29 4.09
C ILE A 7 33.23 -2.75 4.54
N PRO A 8 33.70 -3.01 5.77
CA PRO A 8 33.84 -4.37 6.24
C PRO A 8 32.46 -5.03 6.25
N VAL A 9 32.32 -6.11 5.48
CA VAL A 9 31.13 -6.97 5.46
C VAL A 9 31.09 -7.73 6.79
N LYS A 10 30.67 -7.04 7.85
CA LYS A 10 30.32 -7.72 9.09
C LYS A 10 28.93 -8.31 8.85
N ASN A 11 28.86 -9.63 8.72
CA ASN A 11 27.62 -10.37 8.92
C ASN A 11 27.13 -10.02 10.34
N LEU A 12 26.27 -9.02 10.46
CA LEU A 12 25.55 -8.76 11.70
C LEU A 12 24.61 -9.95 11.88
N LEU A 13 25.09 -10.97 12.59
CA LEU A 13 24.27 -12.08 13.02
C LEU A 13 23.21 -11.54 13.99
N PRO A 14 21.98 -12.08 13.98
CA PRO A 14 20.90 -11.58 14.81
C PRO A 14 21.20 -11.90 16.26
N GLY A 15 21.53 -10.85 17.01
CA GLY A 15 21.74 -10.85 18.45
C GLY A 15 21.72 -9.41 18.93
N ASP A 16 20.52 -8.93 19.22
CA ASP A 16 20.21 -7.86 20.17
C ASP A 16 20.89 -6.49 20.04
N CYS A 17 20.32 -5.60 19.22
CA CYS A 17 20.07 -4.19 19.56
C CYS A 17 19.32 -3.47 18.42
N PRO A 18 18.28 -2.64 18.66
CA PRO A 18 17.76 -1.72 17.64
C PRO A 18 18.84 -0.84 17.00
N ALA A 19 19.91 -0.52 17.74
CA ALA A 19 21.07 0.20 17.22
C ALA A 19 21.83 -0.60 16.14
N ALA A 20 21.79 -1.94 16.18
CA ALA A 20 22.43 -2.79 15.17
C ALA A 20 21.63 -2.84 13.85
N LEU A 21 20.29 -2.84 13.92
CA LEU A 21 19.44 -2.74 12.72
C LEU A 21 19.47 -1.34 12.11
N GLY A 22 19.42 -0.30 12.95
CA GLY A 22 19.54 1.08 12.50
C GLY A 22 20.85 1.34 11.75
N ALA A 23 21.96 0.72 12.17
CA ALA A 23 23.25 0.84 11.49
C ALA A 23 23.29 0.22 10.08
N LEU A 24 22.32 -0.64 9.72
CA LEU A 24 22.21 -1.20 8.36
C LEU A 24 21.67 -0.18 7.35
N VAL A 25 21.10 0.94 7.82
CA VAL A 25 20.56 2.01 6.99
C VAL A 25 21.30 3.29 7.32
N GLN A 26 21.93 3.89 6.30
CA GLN A 26 22.55 5.20 6.39
C GLN A 26 21.88 6.14 5.40
N SER A 27 22.18 7.43 5.48
CA SER A 27 21.53 8.46 4.65
C SER A 27 21.73 8.26 3.15
N ASP A 28 22.78 7.56 2.72
CA ASP A 28 23.18 7.42 1.32
C ASP A 28 23.38 5.96 0.87
N ARG A 29 23.17 5.00 1.77
CA ARG A 29 23.38 3.58 1.47
C ARG A 29 22.64 2.69 2.45
N VAL A 30 22.39 1.48 2.00
CA VAL A 30 21.80 0.41 2.80
C VAL A 30 22.64 -0.85 2.67
N HIS A 31 22.69 -1.62 3.74
CA HIS A 31 23.46 -2.87 3.77
C HIS A 31 22.70 -3.98 3.04
N THR A 32 23.40 -4.78 2.22
CA THR A 32 22.81 -5.81 1.37
C THR A 32 22.02 -6.87 2.14
N SER A 33 22.34 -7.11 3.42
CA SER A 33 21.63 -8.07 4.26
C SER A 33 20.13 -7.76 4.40
N LEU A 34 19.71 -6.49 4.26
CA LEU A 34 18.28 -6.13 4.26
C LEU A 34 17.51 -6.85 3.14
N TYR A 35 18.17 -7.22 2.05
CA TYR A 35 17.53 -7.89 0.92
C TYR A 35 17.67 -9.41 0.96
N THR A 36 18.71 -9.93 1.61
CA THR A 36 19.11 -11.34 1.50
C THR A 36 18.99 -12.15 2.79
N SER A 37 18.95 -11.52 3.96
CA SER A 37 18.92 -12.22 5.25
C SER A 37 17.53 -12.75 5.59
N SER A 38 17.42 -14.06 5.86
CA SER A 38 16.20 -14.70 6.33
C SER A 38 15.75 -14.19 7.70
N ASP A 39 16.70 -13.82 8.57
CA ASP A 39 16.40 -13.40 9.94
C ASP A 39 15.84 -11.99 9.96
N ILE A 40 16.37 -11.11 9.11
CA ILE A 40 15.80 -9.78 8.89
C ILE A 40 14.40 -9.91 8.30
N PHE A 41 14.19 -10.80 7.32
CA PHE A 41 12.85 -11.04 6.79
C PHE A 41 11.86 -11.52 7.86
N ALA A 42 12.27 -12.42 8.76
CA ALA A 42 11.42 -12.85 9.87
C ALA A 42 11.02 -11.66 10.78
N LEU A 43 11.97 -10.76 11.06
CA LEU A 43 11.71 -9.52 11.79
C LEU A 43 10.78 -8.57 11.03
N GLU A 44 10.90 -8.46 9.70
CA GLU A 44 9.99 -7.65 8.87
C GLU A 44 8.56 -8.19 8.92
N VAL A 45 8.38 -9.52 8.86
CA VAL A 45 7.06 -10.14 9.04
C VAL A 45 6.46 -9.76 10.38
N GLU A 46 7.24 -9.83 11.46
CA GLU A 46 6.76 -9.52 12.81
C GLU A 46 6.52 -8.01 13.04
N LYS A 47 7.45 -7.16 12.61
CA LYS A 47 7.51 -5.74 12.99
C LYS A 47 6.89 -4.80 11.96
N ILE A 48 6.80 -5.22 10.69
CA ILE A 48 6.16 -4.46 9.63
C ILE A 48 4.80 -5.09 9.33
N PHE A 49 4.77 -6.25 8.66
CA PHE A 49 3.52 -6.80 8.12
C PHE A 49 2.48 -7.16 9.18
N ASN A 50 2.89 -7.61 10.36
CA ASN A 50 1.96 -7.92 11.46
C ASN A 50 1.59 -6.70 12.31
N ARG A 51 2.24 -5.54 12.14
CA ARG A 51 2.05 -4.37 13.01
C ARG A 51 1.57 -3.11 12.30
N THR A 52 1.72 -3.02 10.98
CA THR A 52 1.29 -1.87 10.16
C THR A 52 0.00 -2.18 9.40
N TRP A 53 -0.48 -1.21 8.62
CA TRP A 53 -1.58 -1.39 7.69
C TRP A 53 -1.09 -1.99 6.36
N VAL A 54 -1.73 -3.07 5.92
CA VAL A 54 -1.43 -3.72 4.63
C VAL A 54 -2.65 -3.63 3.72
N TRP A 55 -2.47 -3.17 2.50
CA TRP A 55 -3.52 -3.16 1.48
C TRP A 55 -3.88 -4.59 1.06
N VAL A 56 -5.17 -4.93 1.08
CA VAL A 56 -5.65 -6.30 0.80
C VAL A 56 -6.66 -6.39 -0.35
N ALA A 57 -7.37 -5.30 -0.64
CA ALA A 57 -8.37 -5.27 -1.70
C ALA A 57 -8.79 -3.84 -2.07
N HIS A 58 -9.42 -3.70 -3.23
CA HIS A 58 -10.32 -2.58 -3.51
C HIS A 58 -11.77 -3.00 -3.29
N ALA A 59 -12.63 -2.07 -2.86
CA ALA A 59 -14.03 -2.32 -2.53
C ALA A 59 -14.84 -2.86 -3.72
N SER A 60 -14.47 -2.50 -4.95
CA SER A 60 -15.10 -3.04 -6.18
C SER A 60 -14.87 -4.54 -6.38
N GLU A 61 -13.85 -5.12 -5.73
CA GLU A 61 -13.57 -6.56 -5.82
C GLU A 61 -14.49 -7.39 -4.91
N VAL A 62 -15.21 -6.72 -4.00
CA VAL A 62 -16.21 -7.32 -3.10
C VAL A 62 -17.47 -6.44 -3.09
N PRO A 63 -18.20 -6.31 -4.22
CA PRO A 63 -19.25 -5.31 -4.37
C PRO A 63 -20.50 -5.63 -3.54
N ASP A 64 -20.91 -6.90 -3.49
CA ASP A 64 -22.16 -7.32 -2.84
C ASP A 64 -21.92 -8.07 -1.53
N ALA A 65 -22.94 -8.14 -0.67
CA ALA A 65 -22.97 -9.05 0.46
C ALA A 65 -22.63 -10.49 0.04
N GLY A 66 -21.74 -11.13 0.81
CA GLY A 66 -21.22 -12.46 0.54
C GLY A 66 -20.07 -12.49 -0.46
N SER A 67 -19.80 -11.41 -1.19
CA SER A 67 -18.65 -11.34 -2.11
C SER A 67 -17.37 -11.38 -1.29
N PHE A 68 -16.44 -12.25 -1.70
CA PHE A 68 -15.16 -12.40 -1.05
C PHE A 68 -14.02 -12.52 -2.05
N LYS A 69 -12.80 -12.23 -1.58
CA LYS A 69 -11.56 -12.59 -2.25
C LYS A 69 -10.47 -13.00 -1.26
N SER A 70 -9.53 -13.79 -1.78
CA SER A 70 -8.28 -14.14 -1.13
C SER A 70 -7.27 -13.00 -1.25
N ALA A 71 -6.58 -12.74 -0.15
CA ALA A 71 -5.46 -11.81 -0.08
C ALA A 71 -4.40 -12.34 0.92
N MET A 72 -3.33 -11.57 1.12
CA MET A 72 -2.26 -11.87 2.07
C MET A 72 -1.99 -10.65 2.94
N VAL A 73 -1.67 -10.87 4.21
CA VAL A 73 -1.03 -9.87 5.08
C VAL A 73 0.31 -10.45 5.49
N GLY A 74 1.39 -9.91 4.91
CA GLY A 74 2.71 -10.54 4.96
C GLY A 74 2.66 -11.96 4.39
N THR A 75 2.96 -12.95 5.23
CA THR A 75 2.92 -14.37 4.85
C THR A 75 1.61 -15.07 5.23
N GLN A 76 0.65 -14.35 5.82
CA GLN A 76 -0.59 -14.94 6.34
C GLN A 76 -1.75 -14.82 5.34
N PRO A 77 -2.42 -15.92 4.97
CA PRO A 77 -3.56 -15.87 4.06
C PRO A 77 -4.80 -15.31 4.75
N VAL A 78 -5.46 -14.37 4.10
CA VAL A 78 -6.71 -13.76 4.61
C VAL A 78 -7.83 -13.81 3.58
N ILE A 79 -9.06 -13.76 4.07
CA ILE A 79 -10.28 -13.61 3.29
C ILE A 79 -10.80 -12.20 3.53
N VAL A 80 -10.89 -11.40 2.47
CA VAL A 80 -11.63 -10.13 2.49
C VAL A 80 -13.05 -10.43 2.05
N VAL A 81 -14.05 -10.08 2.86
CA VAL A 81 -15.46 -10.40 2.59
C VAL A 81 -16.39 -9.26 2.98
N ARG A 82 -17.39 -8.99 2.15
CA ARG A 82 -18.50 -8.11 2.51
C ARG A 82 -19.59 -8.90 3.21
N ASP A 83 -19.96 -8.51 4.43
CA ASP A 83 -21.04 -9.14 5.17
C ASP A 83 -22.43 -8.68 4.71
N ARG A 84 -23.48 -9.29 5.27
CA ARG A 84 -24.88 -8.96 4.96
C ARG A 84 -25.33 -7.57 5.41
N LYS A 85 -24.61 -6.96 6.34
CA LYS A 85 -24.85 -5.58 6.80
C LYS A 85 -24.10 -4.56 5.93
N GLY A 86 -23.35 -5.02 4.94
CA GLY A 86 -22.55 -4.20 4.03
C GLY A 86 -21.14 -3.89 4.55
N GLY A 87 -20.80 -4.32 5.77
CA GLY A 87 -19.47 -4.13 6.36
C GLY A 87 -18.43 -5.05 5.72
N ILE A 88 -17.16 -4.61 5.72
CA ILE A 88 -16.04 -5.44 5.25
C ILE A 88 -15.36 -6.08 6.46
N ASN A 89 -15.14 -7.39 6.38
CA ASN A 89 -14.33 -8.14 7.34
C ASN A 89 -13.11 -8.72 6.63
N VAL A 90 -11.96 -8.68 7.31
CA VAL A 90 -10.75 -9.40 6.89
C VAL A 90 -10.47 -10.49 7.91
N LEU A 91 -10.54 -11.74 7.46
CA LEU A 91 -10.48 -12.92 8.31
C LEU A 91 -9.23 -13.73 7.99
N LEU A 92 -8.45 -14.14 9.00
CA LEU A 92 -7.37 -15.11 8.80
C LEU A 92 -7.97 -16.41 8.24
N ASN A 93 -7.49 -16.86 7.09
CA ASN A 93 -8.00 -18.04 6.38
C ASN A 93 -7.50 -19.36 7.01
N ARG A 94 -7.80 -19.53 8.30
CA ARG A 94 -7.32 -20.63 9.14
C ARG A 94 -8.40 -21.05 10.12
N CYS A 95 -8.82 -22.31 10.02
CA CYS A 95 -9.82 -22.88 10.91
C CYS A 95 -9.29 -22.94 12.35
N ARG A 96 -10.11 -22.57 13.33
CA ARG A 96 -9.73 -22.60 14.75
C ARG A 96 -9.66 -24.00 15.36
N HIS A 97 -10.18 -25.01 14.66
CA HIS A 97 -10.11 -26.40 15.11
C HIS A 97 -8.70 -27.00 14.92
N ARG A 98 -8.27 -27.20 13.66
CA ARG A 98 -7.00 -27.84 13.30
C ARG A 98 -6.26 -27.10 12.19
N ALA A 99 -6.41 -25.78 12.13
CA ALA A 99 -5.66 -24.90 11.24
C ALA A 99 -5.83 -25.11 9.73
N ALA A 100 -6.76 -25.95 9.29
CA ALA A 100 -7.05 -26.11 7.86
C ALA A 100 -7.44 -24.78 7.20
N THR A 101 -7.08 -24.62 5.92
CA THR A 101 -7.55 -23.52 5.08
C THR A 101 -9.07 -23.60 4.97
N VAL A 102 -9.75 -22.49 5.26
CA VAL A 102 -11.23 -22.45 5.33
C VAL A 102 -11.83 -22.20 3.95
N CYS A 103 -11.19 -21.36 3.15
CA CYS A 103 -11.63 -21.03 1.80
C CYS A 103 -10.47 -21.17 0.80
N GLU A 104 -10.59 -22.11 -0.13
CA GLU A 104 -9.55 -22.36 -1.14
C GLU A 104 -9.78 -21.56 -2.43
N HIS A 105 -10.98 -21.00 -2.61
CA HIS A 105 -11.32 -20.18 -3.76
C HIS A 105 -10.67 -18.81 -3.68
N ARG A 106 -10.22 -18.31 -4.84
CA ARG A 106 -9.56 -17.00 -4.91
C ARG A 106 -10.53 -15.83 -4.77
N SER A 107 -11.77 -16.00 -5.21
CA SER A 107 -12.87 -15.06 -5.08
C SER A 107 -14.19 -15.81 -5.31
N GLY A 108 -15.30 -15.17 -4.95
CA GLY A 108 -16.63 -15.72 -5.19
C GLY A 108 -17.68 -15.02 -4.34
N LYS A 109 -18.86 -15.64 -4.24
CA LYS A 109 -19.96 -15.19 -3.40
C LYS A 109 -20.44 -16.34 -2.53
N THR A 110 -20.60 -16.11 -1.23
CA THR A 110 -21.05 -17.15 -0.29
C THR A 110 -21.91 -16.57 0.83
N ASN A 111 -22.69 -17.44 1.49
CA ASN A 111 -23.48 -17.11 2.67
C ASN A 111 -22.75 -17.37 4.01
N GLY A 112 -21.59 -18.04 3.95
CA GLY A 112 -20.75 -18.41 5.08
C GLY A 112 -19.59 -19.28 4.60
N PHE A 113 -18.70 -19.64 5.51
CA PHE A 113 -17.54 -20.47 5.19
C PHE A 113 -17.61 -21.79 5.95
N THR A 114 -17.39 -22.90 5.27
CA THR A 114 -17.35 -24.23 5.91
C THR A 114 -15.97 -24.80 5.74
N CYS A 115 -15.30 -25.11 6.86
CA CYS A 115 -13.99 -25.73 6.84
C CYS A 115 -14.08 -27.12 6.19
N PRO A 116 -13.30 -27.40 5.13
CA PRO A 116 -13.37 -28.67 4.40
C PRO A 116 -12.91 -29.87 5.23
N TYR A 117 -12.20 -29.64 6.34
CA TYR A 117 -11.64 -30.73 7.13
C TYR A 117 -12.68 -31.42 8.03
N HIS A 118 -13.38 -30.67 8.88
CA HIS A 118 -14.32 -31.22 9.86
C HIS A 118 -15.68 -30.49 9.87
N GLY A 119 -15.99 -29.70 8.83
CA GLY A 119 -17.30 -29.06 8.69
C GLY A 119 -17.60 -27.92 9.65
N TRP A 120 -16.61 -27.37 10.37
CA TRP A 120 -16.82 -26.18 11.21
C TRP A 120 -17.27 -25.00 10.32
N GLY A 121 -18.46 -24.48 10.60
CA GLY A 121 -19.13 -23.44 9.83
C GLY A 121 -18.98 -22.06 10.48
N TYR A 122 -18.52 -21.09 9.71
CA TYR A 122 -18.27 -19.72 10.11
C TYR A 122 -19.17 -18.75 9.34
N GLY A 123 -19.55 -17.66 9.99
CA GLY A 123 -20.26 -16.54 9.35
C GLY A 123 -19.31 -15.68 8.50
N LEU A 124 -19.89 -14.74 7.75
CA LEU A 124 -19.12 -13.73 6.99
C LEU A 124 -18.38 -12.74 7.90
N ASP A 125 -18.77 -12.66 9.18
CA ASP A 125 -18.09 -11.94 10.25
C ASP A 125 -16.99 -12.75 10.94
N GLY A 126 -16.79 -14.02 10.54
CA GLY A 126 -15.84 -14.95 11.12
C GLY A 126 -16.34 -15.70 12.37
N ALA A 127 -17.52 -15.37 12.90
CA ALA A 127 -18.05 -16.05 14.09
C ALA A 127 -18.35 -17.53 13.80
N LEU A 128 -17.98 -18.43 14.73
CA LEU A 128 -18.30 -19.85 14.62
C LEU A 128 -19.82 -20.05 14.80
N ARG A 129 -20.50 -20.48 13.73
CA ARG A 129 -21.96 -20.68 13.71
C ARG A 129 -22.36 -22.09 14.10
N GLY A 130 -21.60 -23.08 13.66
CA GLY A 130 -21.93 -24.48 13.88
C GLY A 130 -20.71 -25.38 13.78
N VAL A 131 -20.76 -26.49 14.50
CA VAL A 131 -19.82 -27.61 14.38
C VAL A 131 -20.65 -28.88 14.20
N PRO A 132 -20.17 -29.87 13.43
CA PRO A 132 -20.80 -31.19 13.42
C PRO A 132 -20.69 -31.87 14.79
N HIS A 133 -21.69 -32.68 15.13
CA HIS A 133 -21.76 -33.44 16.39
C HIS A 133 -21.46 -32.61 17.65
N PRO A 134 -22.13 -31.47 17.88
CA PRO A 134 -21.86 -30.60 19.04
C PRO A 134 -22.03 -31.33 20.38
N GLU A 135 -22.90 -32.33 20.47
CA GLU A 135 -23.10 -33.18 21.64
C GLU A 135 -21.83 -33.90 22.09
N SER A 136 -20.90 -34.19 21.16
CA SER A 136 -19.63 -34.84 21.46
C SER A 136 -18.64 -33.95 22.23
N TYR A 137 -18.90 -32.64 22.29
CA TYR A 137 -18.08 -31.69 23.03
C TYR A 137 -18.57 -31.48 24.48
N GLY A 138 -19.75 -32.00 24.85
CA GLY A 138 -20.40 -31.68 26.12
C GLY A 138 -20.48 -30.16 26.34
N ASP A 139 -20.14 -29.72 27.55
CA ASP A 139 -20.20 -28.31 27.94
C ASP A 139 -18.90 -27.53 27.66
N THR A 140 -17.93 -28.12 26.93
CA THR A 140 -16.60 -27.52 26.72
C THR A 140 -16.49 -26.62 25.49
N LEU A 141 -17.51 -26.59 24.62
CA LEU A 141 -17.48 -25.84 23.37
C LEU A 141 -17.97 -24.39 23.55
N GLU A 142 -17.04 -23.48 23.79
CA GLU A 142 -17.29 -22.04 23.83
C GLU A 142 -17.14 -21.42 22.42
N LYS A 143 -18.23 -21.42 21.64
CA LYS A 143 -18.20 -21.01 20.22
C LYS A 143 -17.76 -19.57 20.00
N ASP A 144 -18.10 -18.67 20.92
CA ASP A 144 -17.77 -17.25 20.88
C ASP A 144 -16.24 -16.99 20.94
N GLN A 145 -15.47 -17.88 21.57
CA GLN A 145 -14.00 -17.82 21.60
C GLN A 145 -13.31 -18.47 20.39
N LEU A 146 -14.07 -19.22 19.59
CA LEU A 146 -13.57 -20.08 18.51
C LEU A 146 -13.90 -19.57 17.11
N GLY A 147 -14.28 -18.28 16.98
CA GLY A 147 -14.38 -17.61 15.69
C GLY A 147 -13.04 -17.46 14.97
N MET A 148 -13.09 -17.34 13.63
CA MET A 148 -11.93 -16.99 12.82
C MET A 148 -11.30 -15.69 13.35
N VAL A 149 -9.96 -15.61 13.33
CA VAL A 149 -9.27 -14.39 13.75
C VAL A 149 -9.61 -13.28 12.77
N ARG A 150 -10.31 -12.24 13.26
CA ARG A 150 -10.64 -11.05 12.49
C ARG A 150 -9.54 -10.00 12.68
N LEU A 151 -8.99 -9.50 11.58
CA LEU A 151 -8.01 -8.42 11.59
C LEU A 151 -8.71 -7.08 11.74
N ARG A 152 -8.02 -6.10 12.32
CA ARG A 152 -8.50 -4.72 12.27
C ARG A 152 -8.54 -4.30 10.81
N THR A 153 -9.66 -3.72 10.39
CA THR A 153 -9.95 -3.41 8.99
C THR A 153 -10.47 -2.00 8.89
N GLU A 154 -9.85 -1.19 8.02
CA GLU A 154 -10.28 0.17 7.70
C GLU A 154 -10.14 0.38 6.18
N SER A 155 -10.79 1.41 5.66
CA SER A 155 -10.70 1.72 4.23
C SER A 155 -10.56 3.22 4.00
N TYR A 156 -9.85 3.56 2.93
CA TYR A 156 -9.68 4.92 2.45
C TYR A 156 -9.81 4.92 0.92
N ALA A 157 -10.65 5.81 0.38
CA ALA A 157 -10.90 5.94 -1.06
C ALA A 157 -11.14 4.60 -1.80
N GLY A 158 -11.93 3.70 -1.19
CA GLY A 158 -12.23 2.38 -1.75
C GLY A 158 -11.14 1.32 -1.54
N MET A 159 -9.93 1.71 -1.12
CA MET A 159 -8.85 0.79 -0.78
C MET A 159 -9.05 0.24 0.64
N ILE A 160 -9.02 -1.09 0.79
CA ILE A 160 -9.24 -1.80 2.04
C ILE A 160 -7.88 -2.22 2.60
N PHE A 161 -7.63 -1.86 3.85
CA PHE A 161 -6.42 -2.19 4.58
C PHE A 161 -6.75 -3.06 5.79
N ALA A 162 -5.80 -3.92 6.16
CA ALA A 162 -5.91 -4.79 7.32
C ALA A 162 -4.64 -4.78 8.16
N SER A 163 -4.78 -4.98 9.48
CA SER A 163 -3.67 -5.16 10.40
C SER A 163 -3.96 -6.27 11.42
N PHE A 164 -2.92 -7.02 11.77
CA PHE A 164 -2.94 -7.94 12.90
C PHE A 164 -2.83 -7.21 14.25
N ASN A 165 -2.39 -5.96 14.26
CA ASN A 165 -2.31 -5.15 15.47
C ASN A 165 -3.66 -4.47 15.73
N PRO A 166 -4.44 -4.89 16.75
CA PRO A 166 -5.71 -4.25 17.05
C PRO A 166 -5.54 -2.82 17.59
N GLN A 167 -4.36 -2.50 18.14
CA GLN A 167 -4.05 -1.22 18.79
C GLN A 167 -3.30 -0.23 17.89
N ILE A 168 -3.16 -0.52 16.59
CA ILE A 168 -2.56 0.40 15.62
C ILE A 168 -3.29 1.75 15.59
N GLU A 169 -2.64 2.83 15.17
CA GLU A 169 -3.31 4.09 14.89
C GLU A 169 -4.39 3.95 13.80
N PRO A 170 -5.40 4.85 13.76
CA PRO A 170 -6.34 4.93 12.65
C PRO A 170 -5.63 4.95 11.28
N LEU A 171 -6.25 4.37 10.26
CA LEU A 171 -5.67 4.28 8.92
C LEU A 171 -5.31 5.66 8.36
N THR A 172 -6.14 6.67 8.61
CA THR A 172 -5.88 8.04 8.15
C THR A 172 -4.62 8.64 8.76
N ASP A 173 -4.29 8.28 10.00
CA ASP A 173 -3.11 8.78 10.70
C ASP A 173 -1.85 8.08 10.17
N PHE A 174 -1.96 6.78 9.89
CA PHE A 174 -0.89 6.02 9.23
C PHE A 174 -0.62 6.50 7.80
N LEU A 175 -1.67 6.70 6.99
CA LEU A 175 -1.53 7.19 5.62
C LEU A 175 -0.99 8.62 5.60
N GLY A 176 -1.44 9.48 6.52
CA GLY A 176 -0.92 10.83 6.70
C GLY A 176 -0.84 11.61 5.38
N PRO A 177 0.33 12.16 5.01
CA PRO A 177 0.52 12.90 3.76
C PRO A 177 0.22 12.11 2.48
N ALA A 178 0.25 10.77 2.51
CA ALA A 178 -0.05 9.93 1.34
C ALA A 178 -1.51 10.08 0.87
N MET A 179 -2.43 10.45 1.77
CA MET A 179 -3.85 10.64 1.43
C MET A 179 -4.05 11.67 0.31
N LYS A 180 -3.27 12.75 0.28
CA LYS A 180 -3.31 13.75 -0.80
C LYS A 180 -3.09 13.09 -2.17
N TRP A 181 -2.07 12.25 -2.27
CA TRP A 181 -1.67 11.59 -3.51
C TRP A 181 -2.68 10.51 -3.92
N MET A 182 -3.22 9.79 -2.94
CA MET A 182 -4.32 8.86 -3.17
C MET A 182 -5.54 9.60 -3.73
N ASP A 183 -5.94 10.72 -3.14
CA ASP A 183 -7.09 11.51 -3.62
C ASP A 183 -6.87 12.02 -5.04
N LEU A 184 -5.70 12.59 -5.33
CA LEU A 184 -5.33 13.04 -6.69
C LEU A 184 -5.37 11.89 -7.71
N PHE A 185 -4.88 10.71 -7.33
CA PHE A 185 -4.98 9.53 -8.19
C PHE A 185 -6.44 9.14 -8.44
N MET A 186 -7.26 9.10 -7.39
CA MET A 186 -8.66 8.71 -7.51
C MET A 186 -9.51 9.74 -8.28
N LYS A 187 -9.12 11.03 -8.32
CA LYS A 187 -9.77 12.05 -9.15
C LYS A 187 -9.75 11.72 -10.64
N GLN A 188 -8.78 10.91 -11.11
CA GLN A 188 -8.71 10.48 -12.52
C GLN A 188 -9.95 9.71 -12.97
N GLY A 189 -10.76 9.18 -12.05
CA GLY A 189 -12.06 8.61 -12.37
C GLY A 189 -13.09 9.62 -12.90
N ALA A 190 -12.82 10.93 -12.85
CA ALA A 190 -13.66 12.00 -13.39
C ALA A 190 -15.15 11.91 -12.96
N GLY A 191 -15.40 11.46 -11.72
CA GLY A 191 -16.75 11.27 -11.17
C GLY A 191 -17.37 9.89 -11.41
N TYR A 192 -16.71 9.03 -12.19
CA TYR A 192 -17.07 7.62 -12.34
C TYR A 192 -16.46 6.76 -11.21
N PRO A 193 -17.16 5.72 -10.74
CA PRO A 193 -16.60 4.79 -9.77
C PRO A 193 -15.37 4.07 -10.35
N LEU A 194 -14.26 4.09 -9.61
CA LEU A 194 -13.08 3.32 -9.97
C LEU A 194 -13.31 1.83 -9.65
N GLN A 195 -12.79 0.97 -10.52
CA GLN A 195 -12.84 -0.47 -10.35
C GLN A 195 -11.45 -1.05 -10.53
N ALA A 196 -11.03 -1.87 -9.55
CA ALA A 196 -9.87 -2.72 -9.72
C ALA A 196 -10.21 -3.82 -10.74
N THR A 197 -9.37 -3.95 -11.76
CA THR A 197 -9.45 -5.02 -12.76
C THR A 197 -8.86 -6.32 -12.22
N THR A 198 -8.96 -7.39 -12.99
CA THR A 198 -8.37 -8.69 -12.63
C THR A 198 -6.87 -8.57 -12.38
N ALA A 199 -6.41 -8.98 -11.20
CA ALA A 199 -5.00 -8.92 -10.85
C ALA A 199 -4.14 -9.86 -11.71
N HIS A 200 -3.13 -9.31 -12.37
CA HIS A 200 -2.04 -10.08 -12.98
C HIS A 200 -1.10 -10.56 -11.87
N ARG A 201 -0.94 -11.89 -11.72
CA ARG A 201 -0.13 -12.49 -10.65
C ARG A 201 0.99 -13.35 -11.23
N PHE A 202 2.22 -13.05 -10.86
CA PHE A 202 3.41 -13.83 -11.20
C PHE A 202 4.34 -13.91 -9.99
N ARG A 203 5.33 -14.80 -10.05
CA ARG A 203 6.36 -14.92 -9.02
C ARG A 203 7.61 -14.17 -9.48
N PHE A 204 8.16 -13.37 -8.59
CA PHE A 204 9.42 -12.66 -8.80
C PHE A 204 10.44 -13.13 -7.75
N PRO A 205 11.58 -13.74 -8.15
CA PRO A 205 12.61 -14.20 -7.22
C PRO A 205 13.48 -13.03 -6.75
N GLY A 206 12.89 -12.09 -6.01
CA GLY A 206 13.58 -10.93 -5.46
C GLY A 206 12.89 -10.40 -4.21
N ASN A 207 13.62 -9.58 -3.44
CA ASN A 207 13.10 -9.01 -2.20
C ASN A 207 11.95 -8.02 -2.48
N TRP A 208 10.93 -8.02 -1.63
CA TRP A 208 9.74 -7.16 -1.79
C TRP A 208 10.09 -5.66 -1.78
N LYS A 209 11.13 -5.25 -1.06
CA LYS A 209 11.57 -3.86 -0.96
C LYS A 209 12.06 -3.27 -2.27
N ILE A 210 12.65 -4.08 -3.15
CA ILE A 210 13.17 -3.62 -4.44
C ILE A 210 12.05 -3.03 -5.31
N GLN A 211 10.85 -3.63 -5.27
CA GLN A 211 9.71 -3.10 -6.01
C GLN A 211 9.23 -1.76 -5.45
N LEU A 212 9.32 -1.56 -4.13
CA LEU A 212 8.96 -0.31 -3.50
C LEU A 212 9.99 0.79 -3.77
N GLU A 213 11.29 0.46 -3.69
CA GLU A 213 12.37 1.41 -3.96
C GLU A 213 12.40 1.82 -5.44
N ASN A 214 12.07 0.90 -6.35
CA ASN A 214 12.02 1.19 -7.78
C ASN A 214 10.95 2.22 -8.17
N THR A 215 9.84 2.35 -7.42
CA THR A 215 8.78 3.34 -7.74
C THR A 215 9.23 4.78 -7.48
N THR A 216 10.34 4.97 -6.78
CA THR A 216 10.96 6.29 -6.54
C THR A 216 12.33 6.45 -7.17
N ASP A 217 12.74 5.49 -8.00
CA ASP A 217 13.98 5.56 -8.77
C ASP A 217 13.67 5.96 -10.22
N GLY A 218 13.71 7.26 -10.53
CA GLY A 218 13.56 7.71 -11.91
C GLY A 218 14.79 7.41 -12.80
N TYR A 219 15.95 7.15 -12.21
CA TYR A 219 17.23 7.06 -12.92
C TYR A 219 17.32 5.81 -13.80
N HIS A 220 16.75 4.68 -13.34
CA HIS A 220 16.76 3.45 -14.14
C HIS A 220 15.98 3.57 -15.45
N PHE A 221 15.03 4.51 -15.53
CA PHE A 221 13.99 4.48 -16.54
C PHE A 221 14.53 4.55 -17.99
N PRO A 222 15.34 5.55 -18.39
CA PRO A 222 15.86 5.63 -19.76
C PRO A 222 16.84 4.52 -20.12
N ILE A 223 17.43 3.86 -19.12
CA ILE A 223 18.44 2.80 -19.31
C ILE A 223 17.74 1.45 -19.51
N VAL A 224 16.91 1.05 -18.54
CA VAL A 224 16.26 -0.27 -18.51
C VAL A 224 15.13 -0.35 -19.53
N HIS A 225 14.38 0.75 -19.73
CA HIS A 225 13.26 0.80 -20.67
C HIS A 225 13.66 1.30 -22.06
N LYS A 226 14.95 1.28 -22.41
CA LYS A 226 15.44 1.74 -23.73
C LYS A 226 14.72 1.09 -24.91
N SER A 227 14.44 -0.22 -24.84
CA SER A 227 13.71 -0.92 -25.90
C SER A 227 12.27 -0.42 -26.04
N PHE A 228 11.61 -0.11 -24.91
CA PHE A 228 10.27 0.48 -24.91
C PHE A 228 10.29 1.90 -25.47
N LEU A 229 11.23 2.75 -25.03
CA LEU A 229 11.39 4.10 -25.55
C LEU A 229 11.66 4.11 -27.07
N SER A 230 12.45 3.16 -27.57
CA SER A 230 12.68 3.03 -29.02
C SER A 230 11.47 2.57 -29.83
N SER A 231 10.39 2.12 -29.16
CA SER A 231 9.18 1.61 -29.80
C SER A 231 8.03 2.61 -29.86
N VAL A 232 8.12 3.72 -29.12
CA VAL A 232 7.10 4.77 -29.09
C VAL A 232 7.45 5.89 -30.07
N ASP A 233 6.48 6.74 -30.39
CA ASP A 233 6.75 7.95 -31.18
C ASP A 233 7.58 8.97 -30.38
N LYS A 234 8.19 9.91 -31.13
CA LYS A 234 9.07 10.94 -30.55
C LYS A 234 8.35 11.83 -29.53
N GLN A 235 7.07 12.13 -29.74
CA GLN A 235 6.29 12.95 -28.80
C GLN A 235 6.13 12.24 -27.45
N THR A 236 5.88 10.94 -27.49
CA THR A 236 5.76 10.09 -26.29
C THR A 236 7.10 9.92 -25.60
N GLU A 237 8.18 9.74 -26.37
CA GLU A 237 9.54 9.71 -25.83
C GLU A 237 9.88 11.01 -25.09
N GLU A 238 9.59 12.17 -25.67
CA GLU A 238 9.82 13.48 -25.06
C GLU A 238 8.99 13.68 -23.79
N MET A 239 7.72 13.25 -23.77
CA MET A 239 6.86 13.30 -22.58
C MET A 239 7.42 12.46 -21.41
N LEU A 240 8.06 11.34 -21.74
CA LEU A 240 8.63 10.42 -20.75
C LEU A 240 10.06 10.78 -20.36
N ASN A 241 10.65 11.85 -20.91
CA ASN A 241 11.96 12.35 -20.49
C ASN A 241 11.86 13.21 -19.22
N PHE A 242 11.50 12.58 -18.10
CA PHE A 242 11.43 13.25 -16.80
C PHE A 242 12.78 13.35 -16.09
N VAL A 243 13.81 12.63 -16.56
CA VAL A 243 15.15 12.65 -15.94
C VAL A 243 15.84 14.00 -16.11
N ASP A 244 15.65 14.65 -17.25
CA ASP A 244 16.11 16.02 -17.50
C ASP A 244 15.12 17.10 -16.99
N GLY A 245 13.99 16.67 -16.41
CA GLY A 245 12.89 17.52 -15.96
C GLY A 245 13.03 18.01 -14.52
N LYS A 246 12.02 18.77 -14.04
CA LYS A 246 11.97 19.36 -12.69
C LYS A 246 11.34 18.45 -11.62
N GLY A 247 11.26 17.14 -11.88
CA GLY A 247 10.62 16.17 -10.99
C GLY A 247 11.29 16.07 -9.60
N PHE A 248 10.59 15.48 -8.65
CA PHE A 248 11.11 15.26 -7.29
C PHE A 248 10.55 13.98 -6.65
N VAL A 249 11.24 13.50 -5.62
CA VAL A 249 10.79 12.41 -4.76
C VAL A 249 10.59 12.96 -3.35
N GLU A 250 9.54 12.52 -2.68
CA GLU A 250 9.21 12.93 -1.32
C GLU A 250 8.96 11.71 -0.43
N ASP A 251 9.59 11.68 0.74
CA ASP A 251 9.24 10.78 1.85
C ASP A 251 8.01 11.36 2.56
N LEU A 252 6.95 10.55 2.63
CA LEU A 252 5.66 10.94 3.18
C LEU A 252 5.47 10.39 4.62
N GLY A 253 6.48 9.72 5.17
CA GLY A 253 6.42 9.08 6.48
C GLY A 253 5.76 7.69 6.43
N ASN A 254 5.92 6.92 7.52
CA ASN A 254 5.34 5.58 7.69
C ASN A 254 5.65 4.58 6.56
N GLY A 255 6.75 4.80 5.83
CA GLY A 255 7.15 3.97 4.69
C GLY A 255 6.46 4.32 3.38
N HIS A 256 5.74 5.44 3.32
CA HIS A 256 5.14 5.98 2.10
C HIS A 256 6.09 6.94 1.40
N SER A 257 6.08 6.89 0.07
CA SER A 257 6.85 7.81 -0.76
C SER A 257 6.11 8.07 -2.07
N VAL A 258 6.43 9.20 -2.70
CA VAL A 258 5.91 9.56 -4.02
C VAL A 258 7.05 10.05 -4.90
N MET A 259 6.98 9.72 -6.19
CA MET A 259 7.78 10.34 -7.22
C MET A 259 6.87 11.18 -8.11
N VAL A 260 7.14 12.47 -8.16
CA VAL A 260 6.46 13.42 -9.04
C VAL A 260 7.36 13.65 -10.25
N MET A 261 6.96 13.11 -11.39
CA MET A 261 7.73 13.22 -12.63
C MET A 261 7.49 14.54 -13.38
N ILE A 262 6.25 15.07 -13.32
CA ILE A 262 5.83 16.29 -14.02
C ILE A 262 5.09 17.19 -13.02
N PRO A 263 5.81 18.06 -12.29
CA PRO A 263 5.21 18.89 -11.25
C PRO A 263 4.07 19.80 -11.74
N GLU A 264 4.10 20.20 -13.01
CA GLU A 264 3.11 21.07 -13.63
C GLU A 264 1.74 20.38 -13.83
N LEU A 265 1.66 19.06 -13.69
CA LEU A 265 0.46 18.25 -13.91
C LEU A 265 -0.03 17.52 -12.64
N ILE A 266 0.35 17.99 -11.45
CA ILE A 266 -0.02 17.34 -10.18
C ILE A 266 -1.53 17.43 -9.90
N ASP A 267 -2.14 18.61 -10.05
CA ASP A 267 -3.57 18.80 -9.79
C ASP A 267 -4.35 18.95 -11.08
N LEU A 268 -5.21 17.96 -11.34
CA LEU A 268 -6.06 17.92 -12.53
C LEU A 268 -7.07 19.08 -12.55
N ASP A 269 -7.37 19.68 -11.40
CA ASP A 269 -8.30 20.81 -11.31
C ASP A 269 -7.62 22.16 -11.65
N GLU A 270 -6.28 22.24 -11.66
CA GLU A 270 -5.56 23.50 -11.95
C GLU A 270 -5.54 23.85 -13.44
N ASN A 271 -5.77 22.87 -14.33
CA ASN A 271 -5.61 23.01 -15.78
C ASN A 271 -6.92 22.70 -16.56
N LEU A 272 -8.09 22.95 -15.96
CA LEU A 272 -9.38 22.62 -16.59
C LEU A 272 -9.68 23.40 -17.87
N ASP A 273 -9.11 24.60 -18.03
CA ASP A 273 -9.28 25.44 -19.22
C ASP A 273 -8.24 25.14 -20.31
N ALA A 274 -7.34 24.17 -20.09
CA ALA A 274 -6.34 23.80 -21.08
C ALA A 274 -7.02 23.21 -22.33
N PRO A 275 -6.60 23.60 -23.55
CA PRO A 275 -7.18 23.06 -24.76
C PRO A 275 -6.92 21.55 -24.85
N ILE A 276 -7.92 20.81 -25.35
CA ILE A 276 -7.75 19.39 -25.67
C ILE A 276 -6.57 19.26 -26.63
N PRO A 277 -5.55 18.42 -26.32
CA PRO A 277 -4.43 18.21 -27.22
C PRO A 277 -4.91 17.79 -28.61
N GLU A 278 -4.32 18.35 -29.67
CA GLU A 278 -4.77 18.19 -31.06
C GLU A 278 -5.03 16.72 -31.45
N ARG A 279 -4.15 15.81 -31.00
CA ARG A 279 -4.26 14.36 -31.22
C ARG A 279 -5.53 13.70 -30.67
N PHE A 280 -6.25 14.36 -29.76
CA PHE A 280 -7.48 13.86 -29.14
C PHE A 280 -8.73 14.57 -29.66
N LEU A 281 -8.62 15.54 -30.58
CA LEU A 281 -9.79 16.29 -31.08
C LEU A 281 -10.80 15.39 -31.80
N GLU A 282 -10.32 14.46 -32.63
CA GLU A 282 -11.19 13.50 -33.34
C GLU A 282 -11.94 12.59 -32.35
N LEU A 283 -11.23 12.07 -31.35
CA LEU A 283 -11.85 11.26 -30.29
C LEU A 283 -12.88 12.08 -29.49
N ALA A 284 -12.54 13.32 -29.12
CA ALA A 284 -13.45 14.21 -28.42
C ALA A 284 -14.70 14.55 -29.25
N GLN A 285 -14.54 14.70 -30.57
CA GLN A 285 -15.67 14.86 -31.48
C GLN A 285 -16.54 13.59 -31.53
N GLY A 286 -15.94 12.41 -31.68
CA GLY A 286 -16.68 11.14 -31.67
C GLY A 286 -17.47 10.94 -30.37
N LEU A 287 -16.88 11.22 -29.21
CA LEU A 287 -17.57 11.17 -27.93
C LEU A 287 -18.75 12.15 -27.85
N ARG A 288 -18.59 13.37 -28.39
CA ARG A 288 -19.69 14.34 -28.48
C ARG A 288 -20.84 13.83 -29.36
N GLU A 289 -20.54 13.19 -30.47
CA GLU A 289 -21.52 12.60 -31.38
C GLU A 289 -22.27 11.43 -30.72
N GLU A 290 -21.64 10.68 -29.82
CA GLU A 290 -22.25 9.65 -28.98
C GLU A 290 -23.12 10.20 -27.84
N GLY A 291 -23.21 11.54 -27.70
CA GLY A 291 -24.01 12.20 -26.66
C GLY A 291 -23.28 12.36 -25.33
N HIS A 292 -21.96 12.16 -25.29
CA HIS A 292 -21.15 12.51 -24.15
C HIS A 292 -20.84 14.02 -24.19
N GLU A 293 -21.68 14.82 -23.53
CA GLU A 293 -21.42 16.26 -23.36
C GLU A 293 -20.12 16.48 -22.55
N GLU A 294 -19.35 17.50 -22.91
CA GLU A 294 -18.24 17.99 -22.10
C GLU A 294 -18.81 18.50 -20.78
N GLN A 295 -18.79 17.66 -19.73
CA GLN A 295 -19.18 18.12 -18.40
C GLN A 295 -18.13 19.13 -17.93
N PRO A 296 -18.50 20.38 -17.62
CA PRO A 296 -17.57 21.32 -17.01
C PRO A 296 -17.13 20.72 -15.67
N GLY A 297 -15.86 20.33 -15.59
CA GLY A 297 -15.13 19.88 -14.40
C GLY A 297 -15.93 19.04 -13.39
N ALA A 298 -15.56 17.77 -13.22
CA ALA A 298 -15.98 16.93 -12.09
C ALA A 298 -15.76 17.58 -10.69
N ALA A 299 -15.05 18.70 -10.63
CA ALA A 299 -14.95 19.62 -9.49
C ALA A 299 -16.31 20.05 -8.90
N ASP A 300 -17.37 20.29 -9.69
CA ASP A 300 -18.62 20.83 -9.14
C ASP A 300 -19.36 19.81 -8.24
N ARG A 301 -19.30 18.52 -8.60
CA ARG A 301 -19.84 17.43 -7.76
C ARG A 301 -19.02 17.21 -6.49
N SER A 302 -17.72 17.51 -6.51
CA SER A 302 -16.84 17.37 -5.34
C SER A 302 -17.03 18.49 -4.31
N ARG A 303 -17.45 19.70 -4.75
CA ARG A 303 -17.69 20.85 -3.86
C ARG A 303 -18.90 20.64 -2.95
N GLY A 304 -19.96 19.98 -3.44
CA GLY A 304 -21.17 19.68 -2.66
C GLY A 304 -20.96 18.71 -1.48
N ARG A 305 -19.89 17.92 -1.46
CA ARG A 305 -19.55 16.99 -0.35
C ARG A 305 -18.52 17.53 0.64
N ARG A 306 -17.95 18.73 0.42
CA ARG A 306 -16.93 19.34 1.29
C ARG A 306 -17.47 19.98 2.58
N GLN A 307 -18.73 19.78 2.94
CA GLN A 307 -19.20 20.13 4.29
C GLN A 307 -18.98 18.98 5.26
N ARG A 308 -17.79 19.00 5.89
CA ARG A 308 -17.35 18.36 7.15
C ARG A 308 -16.00 17.69 6.92
N LEU A 309 -14.94 18.50 6.95
CA LEU A 309 -13.60 18.18 7.46
C LEU A 309 -12.79 19.47 7.27
N GLN A 310 -12.74 20.30 8.32
CA GLN A 310 -11.83 21.44 8.33
C GLN A 310 -10.40 20.91 8.46
N PRO A 311 -9.46 21.30 7.59
CA PRO A 311 -8.06 20.96 7.78
C PRO A 311 -7.50 21.74 8.98
N GLN A 312 -6.93 21.02 9.94
CA GLN A 312 -6.07 21.60 10.99
C GLN A 312 -4.81 22.20 10.32
N PRO A 313 -4.31 23.35 10.78
CA PRO A 313 -3.12 23.97 10.20
C PRO A 313 -1.88 23.09 10.39
N VAL A 314 -1.19 22.81 9.29
CA VAL A 314 0.13 22.17 9.26
C VAL A 314 1.15 23.14 9.89
N PRO A 315 1.94 22.74 10.90
CA PRO A 315 2.95 23.63 11.47
C PRO A 315 4.04 23.93 10.43
N GLN A 316 4.38 25.21 10.30
CA GLN A 316 5.34 25.74 9.34
C GLN A 316 6.72 25.07 9.48
N ARG A 317 7.32 24.75 8.32
CA ARG A 317 8.68 24.26 8.14
C ARG A 317 9.68 25.10 8.97
N ARG A 318 10.45 24.46 9.87
CA ARG A 318 11.71 25.03 10.33
C ARG A 318 12.77 24.77 9.26
N LEU A 319 13.18 25.84 8.58
CA LEU A 319 14.45 25.90 7.86
C LEU A 319 15.58 25.71 8.89
N LEU A 320 16.24 24.56 8.86
CA LEU A 320 17.48 24.36 9.62
C LEU A 320 18.62 25.04 8.85
N HIS A 321 18.79 26.34 9.10
CA HIS A 321 20.07 26.99 8.87
C HIS A 321 21.02 26.67 10.03
N GLY A 322 22.09 25.94 9.70
CA GLY A 322 23.42 26.00 10.33
C GLY A 322 23.52 25.94 11.85
N LEU A 323 23.77 24.76 12.40
CA LEU A 323 24.48 24.59 13.67
C LEU A 323 25.49 23.45 13.55
N LEU A 324 26.73 23.82 13.25
CA LEU A 324 27.92 22.98 13.47
C LEU A 324 28.11 22.78 14.98
N PRO A 325 28.31 21.56 15.49
CA PRO A 325 28.83 21.38 16.83
C PRO A 325 30.35 21.65 16.84
N ARG A 326 30.75 22.65 17.64
CA ARG A 326 32.14 22.85 18.06
C ARG A 326 32.63 21.61 18.82
N ALA A 327 33.42 20.77 18.16
CA ALA A 327 34.28 19.81 18.84
C ALA A 327 35.53 20.55 19.34
N ALA A 328 35.69 20.58 20.66
CA ALA A 328 36.85 21.15 21.34
C ALA A 328 38.13 20.38 20.98
N ALA A 329 39.13 21.11 20.51
CA ALA A 329 40.50 20.64 20.45
C ALA A 329 41.10 20.67 21.87
N ALA A 330 41.42 19.50 22.41
CA ALA A 330 42.38 19.35 23.50
C ALA A 330 43.53 18.49 22.98
N VAL A 331 44.50 19.16 22.34
CA VAL A 331 45.82 18.59 22.03
C VAL A 331 46.63 18.69 23.32
N GLY A 332 46.80 17.55 24.00
CA GLY A 332 47.81 17.41 25.05
C GLY A 332 49.20 17.41 24.43
N ARG A 333 50.01 18.43 24.72
CA ARG A 333 51.47 18.35 24.68
C ARG A 333 51.96 18.06 26.10
N GLY A 334 52.84 17.08 26.22
CA GLY A 334 53.27 16.50 27.49
C GLY A 334 54.24 17.32 28.33
N ASN A 335 54.40 16.86 29.56
CA ASN A 335 55.65 16.44 30.18
C ASN A 335 55.33 15.46 31.31
#